data_AF-A0AAF3EZD3-F1
#
_entry.id   AF-A0AAF3EZD3-F1
#
_cell.length_a   1.000
_cell.length_b   1.000
_cell.length_c   1.000
_cell.angle_alpha   90.00
_cell.angle_beta   90.00
_cell.angle_gamma   90.00
#
_symmetry.space_group_name_H-M   'P 1'
#
loop_
_entity.id
_entity.type
_entity.pdbx_description
1 polymer ?
#
loop_
_entity_poly.entity_id
_entity_poly.type
_entity_poly.pdbx_seq_one_letter_code
_entity_poly.pdbx_strand_id
1 'polypeptide(L)'
;MRFFQAILLTLLSFATADDVIYSSNQGHTFGTVLVSTIDGQLRALDTFNGRQKWALKEAPVLRAPKAIKQGFTFLPNPQDGTLYALKEGALKKMPFSIPQLVHLSPSKDNEGVLYAGNKKDVWFGLDPETGSKIETLSSMTAERICPANKARAIFIGRSEYHLSMFDTKDRTRTWNATFTDYSAHLLPTDAAYPFQHFASSSTGHVLTVDIDGQIVWEKDLGQPIVAMYLLQNDGLHKLRYTVIGRESMERLITPVFQNTNTIFRIRKQRIRLSKWLLSITDYWGDESSN
;
A
#
# COMPACT_ATOMS: atom_id res chain seq x y z
N MET A 1 -51.58 -20.97 47.78
CA MET A 1 -50.88 -20.02 48.66
C MET A 1 -49.41 -20.40 48.64
N ARG A 2 -48.61 -19.75 47.77
CA ARG A 2 -47.59 -18.75 48.16
C ARG A 2 -46.41 -19.39 48.92
N PHE A 3 -45.27 -19.60 48.25
CA PHE A 3 -44.02 -18.78 48.35
C PHE A 3 -43.11 -19.27 49.51
N PHE A 4 -41.77 -19.27 49.51
CA PHE A 4 -40.71 -18.55 48.78
C PHE A 4 -39.33 -19.22 49.09
N GLN A 5 -38.33 -18.99 48.21
CA GLN A 5 -36.86 -18.88 48.45
C GLN A 5 -36.01 -20.17 48.69
N ALA A 6 -34.78 -20.35 48.15
CA ALA A 6 -33.93 -19.58 47.23
C ALA A 6 -32.66 -20.39 46.80
N ILE A 7 -31.93 -19.86 45.78
CA ILE A 7 -30.45 -19.95 45.50
C ILE A 7 -29.94 -21.30 44.91
N LEU A 8 -29.09 -21.43 43.88
CA LEU A 8 -28.26 -20.60 42.95
C LEU A 8 -27.46 -21.65 42.10
N LEU A 9 -27.26 -21.60 40.76
CA LEU A 9 -26.20 -20.92 40.01
C LEU A 9 -26.27 -21.33 38.51
N THR A 10 -25.85 -20.39 37.66
CA THR A 10 -25.88 -20.29 36.19
C THR A 10 -24.82 -21.09 35.42
N LEU A 11 -25.08 -21.39 34.14
CA LEU A 11 -24.29 -20.91 32.99
C LEU A 11 -25.00 -21.21 31.64
N LEU A 12 -25.57 -20.17 31.04
CA LEU A 12 -25.85 -20.07 29.59
C LEU A 12 -24.60 -19.47 28.95
N SER A 13 -23.96 -20.17 28.03
CA SER A 13 -23.03 -19.55 27.08
C SER A 13 -23.79 -19.19 25.81
N PHE A 14 -24.12 -17.91 25.67
CA PHE A 14 -24.45 -17.31 24.39
C PHE A 14 -23.15 -17.21 23.58
N ALA A 15 -22.98 -18.05 22.57
CA ALA A 15 -22.05 -17.75 21.48
C ALA A 15 -22.77 -16.76 20.55
N THR A 16 -22.31 -15.51 20.56
CA THR A 16 -22.81 -14.42 19.73
C THR A 16 -22.52 -14.70 18.26
N ALA A 17 -23.55 -14.51 17.43
CA ALA A 17 -23.46 -14.44 15.99
C ALA A 17 -22.45 -13.35 15.57
N ASP A 18 -21.47 -13.73 14.75
CA ASP A 18 -21.06 -13.06 13.51
C ASP A 18 -19.75 -13.67 12.97
N ASP A 19 -19.78 -14.98 12.70
CA ASP A 19 -18.92 -15.57 11.66
C ASP A 19 -19.71 -15.52 10.35
N VAL A 20 -19.86 -14.31 9.78
CA VAL A 20 -20.34 -14.18 8.39
C VAL A 20 -19.20 -14.61 7.49
N ILE A 21 -19.14 -15.90 7.18
CA ILE A 21 -18.30 -16.43 6.12
C ILE A 21 -18.84 -15.82 4.83
N TYR A 22 -18.17 -14.80 4.29
CA TYR A 22 -18.32 -14.44 2.88
C TYR A 22 -17.69 -15.56 2.04
N SER A 23 -18.39 -16.69 1.95
CA SER A 23 -18.10 -17.69 0.93
C SER A 23 -18.59 -17.08 -0.38
N SER A 24 -17.68 -16.47 -1.13
CA SER A 24 -17.93 -16.26 -2.55
C SER A 24 -18.18 -17.66 -3.14
N ASN A 25 -19.28 -17.85 -3.87
CA ASN A 25 -19.66 -19.12 -4.51
C ASN A 25 -18.65 -19.58 -5.60
N GLN A 26 -17.41 -19.07 -5.59
CA GLN A 26 -16.35 -19.34 -6.56
C GLN A 26 -15.07 -19.92 -5.93
N GLY A 27 -15.08 -20.41 -4.68
CA GLY A 27 -13.90 -21.07 -4.10
C GLY A 27 -12.69 -20.16 -3.88
N HIS A 28 -12.84 -18.85 -4.06
CA HIS A 28 -11.84 -17.85 -3.75
C HIS A 28 -12.02 -17.39 -2.31
N THR A 29 -11.24 -17.95 -1.39
CA THR A 29 -11.16 -17.45 -0.01
C THR A 29 -10.13 -16.33 0.05
N PHE A 30 -10.58 -15.07 0.14
CA PHE A 30 -9.72 -13.92 0.42
C PHE A 30 -9.23 -13.99 1.87
N GLY A 31 -8.25 -14.84 2.14
CA GLY A 31 -7.90 -15.19 3.53
C GLY A 31 -6.90 -14.24 4.19
N THR A 32 -6.12 -13.46 3.42
CA THR A 32 -5.04 -12.65 3.99
C THR A 32 -4.71 -11.43 3.14
N VAL A 33 -4.77 -10.26 3.76
CA VAL A 33 -4.25 -8.99 3.24
C VAL A 33 -2.89 -8.73 3.85
N LEU A 34 -1.88 -8.48 3.02
CA LEU A 34 -0.57 -8.03 3.46
C LEU A 34 -0.49 -6.52 3.42
N VAL A 35 -0.06 -5.90 4.51
CA VAL A 35 0.17 -4.46 4.61
C VAL A 35 1.65 -4.19 4.82
N SER A 36 2.26 -3.47 3.89
CA SER A 36 3.66 -3.06 3.96
C SER A 36 3.76 -1.64 4.51
N THR A 37 4.59 -1.44 5.54
CA THR A 37 4.89 -0.13 6.10
C THR A 37 6.30 0.35 5.74
N ILE A 38 6.52 1.66 5.81
CA ILE A 38 7.75 2.31 5.34
C ILE A 38 9.03 1.79 6.01
N ASP A 39 8.92 1.32 7.25
CA ASP A 39 10.02 0.76 8.00
C ASP A 39 10.41 -0.66 7.55
N GLY A 40 9.70 -1.26 6.59
CA GLY A 40 9.99 -2.59 6.06
C GLY A 40 9.26 -3.72 6.78
N GLN A 41 8.25 -3.43 7.61
CA GLN A 41 7.37 -4.46 8.15
C GLN A 41 6.31 -4.84 7.11
N LEU A 42 6.15 -6.14 6.87
CA LEU A 42 5.06 -6.73 6.10
C LEU A 42 4.16 -7.51 7.07
N ARG A 43 2.93 -7.05 7.28
CA ARG A 43 1.99 -7.65 8.24
C ARG A 43 0.87 -8.35 7.50
N ALA A 44 0.61 -9.60 7.83
CA ALA A 44 -0.55 -10.33 7.35
C ALA A 44 -1.73 -10.10 8.28
N LEU A 45 -2.81 -9.59 7.72
CA LEU A 45 -4.08 -9.36 8.39
C LEU A 45 -5.14 -10.27 7.77
N ASP A 46 -6.01 -10.81 8.62
CA ASP A 46 -7.24 -11.44 8.18
C ASP A 46 -8.12 -10.39 7.48
N THR A 47 -8.58 -10.73 6.27
CA THR A 47 -9.33 -9.81 5.41
C THR A 47 -10.65 -9.34 6.03
N PHE A 48 -11.28 -10.17 6.87
CA PHE A 48 -12.64 -9.94 7.37
C PHE A 48 -12.67 -9.28 8.74
N ASN A 49 -11.64 -9.47 9.57
CA ASN A 49 -11.63 -8.91 10.93
C ASN A 49 -10.38 -8.08 11.25
N GLY A 50 -9.42 -7.98 10.33
CA GLY A 50 -8.20 -7.18 10.52
C GLY A 50 -7.25 -7.71 11.60
N ARG A 51 -7.46 -8.94 12.11
CA ARG A 51 -6.55 -9.56 13.08
C ARG A 51 -5.24 -9.90 12.40
N GLN A 52 -4.13 -9.55 13.06
CA GLN A 52 -2.81 -9.87 12.55
C GLN A 52 -2.55 -11.37 12.72
N LYS A 53 -2.31 -12.08 11.60
CA LYS A 53 -1.90 -13.48 11.58
C LYS A 53 -0.41 -13.62 11.87
N TRP A 54 0.42 -12.84 11.18
CA TRP A 54 1.88 -12.82 11.34
C TRP A 54 2.48 -11.50 10.85
N ALA A 55 3.76 -11.29 11.13
CA ALA A 55 4.52 -10.15 10.64
C ALA A 55 5.94 -10.56 10.23
N LEU A 56 6.45 -9.96 9.16
CA LEU A 56 7.78 -10.18 8.63
C LEU A 56 8.54 -8.85 8.56
N LYS A 57 9.73 -8.80 9.18
CA LYS A 57 10.62 -7.64 9.11
C LYS A 57 11.63 -7.77 7.98
N GLU A 58 11.67 -6.77 7.12
CA GLU A 58 12.67 -6.56 6.10
C GLU A 58 13.42 -5.24 6.29
N ALA A 59 14.43 -5.02 5.45
CA ALA A 59 15.03 -3.69 5.29
C ALA A 59 13.96 -2.65 4.93
N PRO A 60 14.09 -1.39 5.40
CA PRO A 60 13.14 -0.32 5.11
C PRO A 60 12.87 -0.14 3.61
N VAL A 61 11.64 0.28 3.28
CA VAL A 61 11.18 0.44 1.90
C VAL A 61 11.95 1.54 1.18
N LEU A 62 12.32 2.58 1.93
CA LEU A 62 13.01 3.73 1.39
C LEU A 62 14.12 4.18 2.35
N ARG A 63 15.34 4.28 1.82
CA ARG A 63 16.51 4.87 2.48
C ARG A 63 17.00 6.01 1.62
N ALA A 64 16.85 7.25 2.07
CA ALA A 64 17.29 8.45 1.36
C ALA A 64 17.87 9.47 2.37
N PRO A 65 18.64 10.46 1.91
CA PRO A 65 19.24 11.44 2.79
C PRO A 65 18.15 12.30 3.43
N LYS A 66 18.22 12.49 4.75
CA LYS A 66 17.27 13.34 5.49
C LYS A 66 17.64 14.83 5.40
N ALA A 67 18.89 15.14 5.07
CA ALA A 67 19.39 16.51 5.01
C ALA A 67 19.00 17.17 3.69
N ILE A 68 18.38 18.34 3.78
CA ILE A 68 18.08 19.20 2.64
C ILE A 68 19.36 19.96 2.27
N LYS A 69 19.92 19.66 1.10
CA LYS A 69 20.99 20.45 0.47
C LYS A 69 20.35 21.44 -0.50
N GLN A 70 20.52 22.74 -0.28
CA GLN A 70 19.98 23.77 -1.17
C GLN A 70 20.42 23.51 -2.62
N GLY A 71 19.46 23.45 -3.54
CA GLY A 71 19.70 23.27 -4.97
C GLY A 71 20.03 21.84 -5.43
N PHE A 72 20.10 20.85 -4.53
CA PHE A 72 20.36 19.44 -4.89
C PHE A 72 19.65 18.46 -3.93
N THR A 73 18.36 18.70 -3.69
CA THR A 73 17.52 17.85 -2.83
C THR A 73 16.47 17.15 -3.65
N PHE A 74 16.37 15.83 -3.47
CA PHE A 74 15.34 15.00 -4.07
C PHE A 74 14.56 14.24 -3.00
N LEU A 75 13.24 14.18 -3.19
CA LEU A 75 12.27 13.56 -2.28
C LEU A 75 11.62 12.38 -3.01
N PRO A 76 11.93 11.13 -2.60
CA PRO A 76 11.28 9.95 -3.15
C PRO A 76 9.93 9.69 -2.49
N ASN A 77 8.94 9.30 -3.30
CA ASN A 77 7.68 8.76 -2.82
C ASN A 77 7.87 7.28 -2.45
N PRO A 78 7.62 6.88 -1.19
CA PRO A 78 7.78 5.48 -0.76
C PRO A 78 6.75 4.51 -1.36
N GLN A 79 5.69 4.99 -2.03
CA GLN A 79 4.65 4.12 -2.61
C GLN A 79 5.01 3.54 -3.98
N ASP A 80 5.76 4.29 -4.79
CA ASP A 80 6.04 3.98 -6.19
C ASP A 80 7.45 4.36 -6.65
N GLY A 81 8.26 4.97 -5.77
CA GLY A 81 9.58 5.47 -6.11
C GLY A 81 9.56 6.72 -6.99
N THR A 82 8.42 7.37 -7.22
CA THR A 82 8.36 8.66 -7.92
C THR A 82 9.28 9.67 -7.23
N LEU A 83 10.07 10.40 -8.00
CA LEU A 83 11.04 11.35 -7.47
C LEU A 83 10.56 12.80 -7.66
N TYR A 84 10.76 13.62 -6.65
CA TYR A 84 10.50 15.07 -6.71
C TYR A 84 11.79 15.83 -6.42
N ALA A 85 12.08 16.88 -7.18
CA ALA A 85 13.19 17.79 -6.92
C ALA A 85 12.69 19.01 -6.15
N LEU A 86 13.40 19.38 -5.09
CA LEU A 86 13.17 20.62 -4.35
C LEU A 86 14.23 21.65 -4.77
N LYS A 87 13.81 22.63 -5.58
CA LYS A 87 14.68 23.69 -6.10
C LYS A 87 14.04 25.04 -5.79
N GLU A 88 14.79 25.92 -5.13
CA GLU A 88 14.34 27.29 -4.80
C GLU A 88 13.00 27.33 -4.03
N GLY A 89 12.74 26.33 -3.18
CA GLY A 89 11.49 26.21 -2.43
C GLY A 89 10.31 25.63 -3.24
N ALA A 90 10.47 25.40 -4.53
CA ALA A 90 9.48 24.75 -5.38
C ALA A 90 9.72 23.25 -5.48
N LEU A 91 8.64 22.46 -5.32
CA LEU A 91 8.66 21.02 -5.50
C LEU A 91 8.23 20.67 -6.92
N LYS A 92 9.12 20.06 -7.69
CA LYS A 92 8.86 19.64 -9.07
C LYS A 92 8.89 18.13 -9.18
N LYS A 93 7.84 17.52 -9.73
CA LYS A 93 7.83 16.09 -10.07
C LYS A 93 8.83 15.82 -11.19
N MET A 94 9.70 14.84 -10.99
CA MET A 94 10.65 14.39 -12.01
C MET A 94 9.95 13.51 -13.05
N PRO A 95 10.44 13.47 -14.30
CA PRO A 95 9.85 12.65 -15.37
C PRO A 95 10.02 11.14 -15.15
N PHE A 96 11.01 10.73 -14.34
CA PHE A 96 11.34 9.33 -14.10
C PHE A 96 11.35 9.01 -12.60
N SER A 97 10.84 7.84 -12.23
CA SER A 97 10.93 7.26 -10.89
C SER A 97 12.32 6.65 -10.63
N ILE A 98 12.62 6.31 -9.37
CA ILE A 98 13.86 5.59 -9.02
C ILE A 98 14.03 4.30 -9.83
N PRO A 99 13.03 3.38 -9.90
CA PRO A 99 13.15 2.19 -10.75
C PRO A 99 13.46 2.50 -12.22
N GLN A 100 12.83 3.54 -12.79
CA GLN A 100 13.05 3.94 -14.19
C GLN A 100 14.46 4.52 -14.39
N LEU A 101 14.93 5.38 -13.49
CA LEU A 101 16.27 5.94 -13.55
C LEU A 101 17.35 4.86 -13.41
N VAL A 102 17.13 3.88 -12.54
CA VAL A 102 18.04 2.72 -12.41
C VAL A 102 18.08 1.91 -13.71
N HIS A 103 16.92 1.67 -14.34
CA HIS A 103 16.86 0.95 -15.61
C HIS A 103 17.55 1.70 -16.76
N LEU A 104 17.44 3.02 -16.78
CA LEU A 104 18.08 3.89 -17.78
C LEU A 104 19.55 4.20 -17.46
N SER A 105 20.09 3.70 -16.36
CA SER A 105 21.46 3.99 -15.95
C SER A 105 22.48 3.08 -16.66
N PRO A 106 23.72 3.55 -16.88
CA PRO A 106 24.23 4.90 -16.58
C PRO A 106 23.73 5.96 -17.57
N SER A 107 23.34 7.14 -17.07
CA SER A 107 22.87 8.26 -17.91
C SER A 107 23.20 9.62 -17.33
N LYS A 108 23.12 10.68 -18.14
CA LYS A 108 23.36 12.07 -17.74
C LYS A 108 22.25 12.96 -18.30
N ASP A 109 21.71 13.88 -17.50
CA ASP A 109 20.73 14.85 -17.97
C ASP A 109 21.36 16.13 -18.56
N ASN A 110 20.49 17.03 -19.02
CA ASN A 110 20.88 18.33 -19.58
C ASN A 110 21.36 19.33 -18.50
N GLU A 111 20.98 19.13 -17.23
CA GLU A 111 21.44 19.98 -16.12
C GLU A 111 22.87 19.62 -15.67
N GLY A 112 23.35 18.44 -16.06
CA GLY A 112 24.66 17.90 -15.76
C GLY A 112 24.66 16.91 -14.60
N VAL A 113 23.53 16.32 -14.25
CA VAL A 113 23.43 15.28 -13.22
C VAL A 113 23.67 13.91 -13.85
N LEU A 114 24.64 13.18 -13.32
CA LEU A 114 24.93 11.79 -13.69
C LEU A 114 24.15 10.85 -12.77
N TYR A 115 23.46 9.87 -13.37
CA TYR A 115 22.71 8.82 -12.71
C TYR A 115 23.44 7.48 -12.85
N ALA A 116 23.71 6.84 -11.72
CA ALA A 116 24.24 5.49 -11.66
C ALA A 116 23.29 4.62 -10.81
N GLY A 117 22.80 3.54 -11.39
CA GLY A 117 21.81 2.66 -10.77
C GLY A 117 22.29 1.23 -10.67
N ASN A 118 21.77 0.52 -9.68
CA ASN A 118 21.90 -0.92 -9.52
C ASN A 118 20.56 -1.50 -9.07
N LYS A 119 20.15 -2.63 -9.66
CA LYS A 119 18.97 -3.39 -9.27
C LYS A 119 19.39 -4.76 -8.76
N LYS A 120 18.92 -5.12 -7.56
CA LYS A 120 19.06 -6.47 -6.99
C LYS A 120 17.68 -7.08 -6.78
N ASP A 121 17.44 -8.23 -7.40
CA ASP A 121 16.21 -9.00 -7.19
C ASP A 121 16.46 -10.14 -6.20
N VAL A 122 15.56 -10.29 -5.24
CA VAL A 122 15.55 -11.35 -4.24
C VAL A 122 14.18 -12.00 -4.27
N TRP A 123 14.15 -13.32 -4.37
CA TRP A 123 12.93 -14.11 -4.28
C TRP A 123 12.98 -14.92 -2.99
N PHE A 124 11.88 -15.01 -2.28
CA PHE A 124 11.80 -15.91 -1.14
C PHE A 124 10.47 -16.66 -1.10
N GLY A 125 10.53 -17.92 -0.71
CA GLY A 125 9.35 -18.73 -0.39
C GLY A 125 8.82 -18.34 0.98
N LEU A 126 7.52 -18.10 1.04
CA LEU A 126 6.79 -17.72 2.25
C LEU A 126 5.74 -18.79 2.56
N ASP A 127 5.67 -19.21 3.82
CA ASP A 127 4.51 -19.95 4.34
C ASP A 127 3.35 -18.97 4.59
N PRO A 128 2.20 -19.09 3.89
CA PRO A 128 1.07 -18.18 4.05
C PRO A 128 0.44 -18.18 5.45
N GLU A 129 0.56 -19.27 6.21
CA GLU A 129 -0.08 -19.36 7.53
C GLU A 129 0.80 -18.82 8.65
N THR A 130 2.11 -19.08 8.58
CA THR A 130 3.05 -18.70 9.64
C THR A 130 3.83 -17.43 9.34
N GLY A 131 3.92 -17.03 8.07
CA GLY A 131 4.78 -15.93 7.62
C GLY A 131 6.27 -16.28 7.62
N SER A 132 6.61 -17.56 7.86
CA SER A 132 8.00 -18.01 7.91
C SER A 132 8.62 -18.00 6.52
N LYS A 133 9.83 -17.44 6.41
CA LYS A 133 10.65 -17.57 5.21
C LYS A 133 11.20 -18.99 5.13
N ILE A 134 10.94 -19.64 4.01
CA ILE A 134 11.33 -21.01 3.78
C ILE A 134 12.71 -21.06 3.10
N GLU A 135 12.88 -20.34 1.99
CA GLU A 135 14.09 -20.36 1.15
C GLU A 135 14.24 -19.00 0.46
N THR A 136 15.48 -18.52 0.29
CA THR A 136 15.77 -17.26 -0.43
C THR A 136 16.62 -17.55 -1.66
N LEU A 137 16.07 -17.29 -2.84
CA LEU A 137 16.76 -17.35 -4.12
C LEU A 137 17.27 -15.96 -4.47
N SER A 138 18.58 -15.83 -4.65
CA SER A 138 19.20 -14.61 -5.15
C SER A 138 20.20 -14.99 -6.23
N SER A 139 20.53 -14.03 -7.11
CA SER A 139 21.48 -14.26 -8.22
C SER A 139 22.87 -14.75 -7.75
N MET A 140 23.20 -14.62 -6.47
CA MET A 140 24.47 -15.07 -5.87
C MET A 140 24.37 -16.43 -5.17
N THR A 141 23.17 -16.95 -4.95
CA THR A 141 22.91 -18.17 -4.17
C THR A 141 22.17 -19.23 -4.99
N ALA A 142 22.16 -19.09 -6.33
CA ALA A 142 21.50 -20.01 -7.25
C ALA A 142 22.28 -21.33 -7.41
N GLU A 143 22.48 -22.05 -6.31
CA GLU A 143 22.61 -23.50 -6.39
C GLU A 143 21.27 -24.06 -6.88
N ARG A 144 21.32 -25.02 -7.83
CA ARG A 144 20.19 -25.54 -8.60
C ARG A 144 19.20 -26.30 -7.72
N ILE A 145 18.42 -25.60 -6.91
CA ILE A 145 17.41 -26.19 -6.04
C ILE A 145 16.05 -25.84 -6.62
N CYS A 146 15.35 -26.85 -7.17
CA CYS A 146 13.99 -26.72 -7.64
C CYS A 146 13.07 -26.47 -6.42
N PRO A 147 12.46 -25.29 -6.27
CA PRO A 147 11.69 -24.93 -5.07
C PRO A 147 10.34 -25.67 -4.95
N ALA A 148 10.00 -26.50 -5.94
CA ALA A 148 8.71 -27.17 -6.09
C ALA A 148 8.40 -28.22 -5.01
N ASN A 149 9.35 -28.59 -4.14
CA ASN A 149 9.19 -29.67 -3.17
C ASN A 149 8.46 -29.29 -1.87
N LYS A 150 8.00 -28.04 -1.71
CA LYS A 150 7.16 -27.63 -0.56
C LYS A 150 5.79 -27.19 -1.06
N ALA A 151 4.81 -28.10 -0.95
CA ALA A 151 3.46 -28.01 -1.54
C ALA A 151 2.57 -26.82 -1.08
N ARG A 152 3.10 -25.83 -0.34
CA ARG A 152 2.35 -24.68 0.18
C ARG A 152 3.14 -23.36 0.23
N ALA A 153 4.34 -23.30 -0.35
CA ALA A 153 5.16 -22.09 -0.34
C ALA A 153 4.70 -21.12 -1.45
N ILE A 154 4.46 -19.86 -1.10
CA ILE A 154 4.20 -18.78 -2.07
C ILE A 154 5.51 -18.02 -2.29
N PHE A 155 5.94 -17.87 -3.53
CA PHE A 155 7.17 -17.14 -3.85
C PHE A 155 6.88 -15.65 -4.02
N ILE A 156 7.57 -14.84 -3.23
CA ILE A 156 7.47 -13.39 -3.26
C ILE A 156 8.79 -12.83 -3.80
N GLY A 157 8.69 -12.12 -4.92
CA GLY A 157 9.79 -11.33 -5.46
C GLY A 157 9.87 -9.96 -4.78
N ARG A 158 11.07 -9.52 -4.45
CA ARG A 158 11.37 -8.20 -3.92
C ARG A 158 12.57 -7.62 -4.66
N SER A 159 12.39 -6.44 -5.24
CA SER A 159 13.44 -5.71 -5.96
C SER A 159 13.98 -4.59 -5.08
N GLU A 160 15.29 -4.50 -4.96
CA GLU A 160 16.02 -3.37 -4.37
C GLU A 160 16.68 -2.54 -5.48
N TYR A 161 16.33 -1.27 -5.55
CA TYR A 161 16.83 -0.29 -6.50
C TYR A 161 17.74 0.69 -5.76
N HIS A 162 19.03 0.67 -6.08
CA HIS A 162 20.00 1.63 -5.58
C HIS A 162 20.27 2.67 -6.67
N LEU A 163 20.01 3.94 -6.37
CA LEU A 163 20.26 5.07 -7.26
C LEU A 163 21.25 6.04 -6.62
N SER A 164 22.31 6.38 -7.34
CA SER A 164 23.26 7.42 -6.99
C SER A 164 23.25 8.51 -8.06
N MET A 165 23.17 9.76 -7.62
CA MET A 165 23.13 10.96 -8.45
C MET A 165 24.29 11.88 -8.10
N PHE A 166 24.98 12.37 -9.12
CA PHE A 166 26.17 13.21 -8.96
C PHE A 166 26.08 14.43 -9.87
N ASP A 167 26.26 15.63 -9.32
CA ASP A 167 26.41 16.84 -10.14
C ASP A 167 27.82 16.85 -10.77
N THR A 168 27.87 16.94 -12.09
CA THR A 168 29.14 17.01 -12.83
C THR A 168 29.86 18.35 -12.67
N LYS A 169 29.13 19.42 -12.31
CA LYS A 169 29.69 20.75 -12.08
C LYS A 169 30.24 20.90 -10.67
N ASP A 170 29.60 20.26 -9.70
CA ASP A 170 29.96 20.32 -8.28
C ASP A 170 29.98 18.91 -7.66
N ARG A 171 31.18 18.34 -7.52
CA ARG A 171 31.36 16.97 -7.01
C ARG A 171 30.93 16.79 -5.54
N THR A 172 30.66 17.87 -4.80
CA THR A 172 30.14 17.78 -3.42
C THR A 172 28.64 17.50 -3.38
N ARG A 173 27.94 17.75 -4.49
CA ARG A 173 26.50 17.51 -4.66
C ARG A 173 26.29 16.08 -5.11
N THR A 174 26.17 15.23 -4.11
CA THR A 174 25.80 13.82 -4.26
C THR A 174 24.50 13.53 -3.53
N TRP A 175 23.70 12.65 -4.12
CA TRP A 175 22.45 12.17 -3.57
C TRP A 175 22.31 10.69 -3.85
N ASN A 176 21.98 9.90 -2.84
CA ASN A 176 21.86 8.46 -2.94
C ASN A 176 20.54 7.99 -2.31
N ALA A 177 19.81 7.12 -2.99
CA ALA A 177 18.64 6.49 -2.42
C ALA A 177 18.60 5.00 -2.73
N THR A 178 18.02 4.26 -1.80
CA THR A 178 17.66 2.86 -1.98
C THR A 178 16.16 2.73 -1.80
N PHE A 179 15.48 2.28 -2.84
CA PHE A 179 14.04 2.03 -2.86
C PHE A 179 13.79 0.54 -3.07
N THR A 180 12.83 -0.04 -2.35
CA THR A 180 12.47 -1.44 -2.53
C THR A 180 11.00 -1.59 -2.83
N ASP A 181 10.67 -2.50 -3.74
CA ASP A 181 9.28 -2.82 -4.08
C ASP A 181 9.07 -4.33 -4.11
N TYR A 182 7.85 -4.76 -3.79
CA TYR A 182 7.45 -6.16 -3.94
C TYR A 182 6.88 -6.37 -5.35
N SER A 183 7.28 -7.46 -5.98
CA SER A 183 6.76 -7.85 -7.29
C SER A 183 5.31 -8.29 -7.17
N ALA A 184 4.40 -7.35 -7.37
CA ALA A 184 2.95 -7.55 -7.33
C ALA A 184 2.29 -6.94 -8.57
N HIS A 185 2.84 -7.26 -9.75
CA HIS A 185 2.33 -6.76 -11.04
C HIS A 185 0.97 -7.35 -11.41
N LEU A 186 0.55 -8.41 -10.72
CA LEU A 186 -0.79 -8.92 -10.81
C LEU A 186 -1.71 -7.91 -10.12
N LEU A 187 -2.58 -7.27 -10.89
CA LEU A 187 -3.74 -6.64 -10.29
C LEU A 187 -4.59 -7.75 -9.66
N PRO A 188 -5.36 -7.47 -8.59
CA PRO A 188 -6.43 -8.36 -8.21
C PRO A 188 -7.29 -8.54 -9.45
N THR A 189 -7.21 -9.72 -10.04
CA THR A 189 -7.90 -10.09 -11.29
C THR A 189 -9.41 -10.09 -11.08
N ASP A 190 -9.83 -9.98 -9.82
CA ASP A 190 -11.14 -10.36 -9.36
C ASP A 190 -12.01 -9.13 -9.07
N ALA A 191 -13.06 -8.98 -9.87
CA ALA A 191 -14.15 -8.06 -9.58
C ALA A 191 -14.91 -8.43 -8.29
N ALA A 192 -14.63 -9.60 -7.72
CA ALA A 192 -15.26 -10.10 -6.50
C ALA A 192 -14.64 -9.59 -5.19
N TYR A 193 -13.50 -8.88 -5.20
CA TYR A 193 -12.94 -8.33 -3.95
C TYR A 193 -13.86 -7.20 -3.42
N PRO A 194 -14.57 -7.40 -2.29
CA PRO A 194 -15.68 -6.53 -1.93
C PRO A 194 -15.26 -5.31 -1.10
N PHE A 195 -13.97 -5.19 -0.77
CA PHE A 195 -13.49 -4.22 0.19
C PHE A 195 -12.74 -3.05 -0.47
N GLN A 196 -12.90 -1.88 0.14
CA GLN A 196 -12.10 -0.69 -0.16
C GLN A 196 -11.24 -0.33 1.04
N HIS A 197 -10.02 0.11 0.77
CA HIS A 197 -9.06 0.44 1.82
C HIS A 197 -8.70 1.92 1.80
N PHE A 198 -8.56 2.48 2.99
CA PHE A 198 -8.08 3.82 3.24
C PHE A 198 -6.89 3.76 4.19
N ALA A 199 -5.85 4.51 3.89
CA ALA A 199 -4.68 4.61 4.75
C ALA A 199 -4.38 6.07 5.09
N SER A 200 -3.91 6.30 6.30
CA SER A 200 -3.44 7.62 6.71
C SER A 200 -2.14 7.98 6.00
N SER A 201 -2.00 9.25 5.62
CA SER A 201 -0.80 9.78 4.98
C SER A 201 0.44 9.81 5.89
N SER A 202 0.23 9.89 7.20
CA SER A 202 1.30 10.16 8.18
C SER A 202 1.32 9.21 9.38
N THR A 203 0.32 8.36 9.52
CA THR A 203 0.20 7.39 10.62
C THR A 203 0.01 5.98 10.05
N GLY A 204 0.05 4.97 10.91
CA GLY A 204 -0.17 3.58 10.50
C GLY A 204 -1.63 3.16 10.43
N HIS A 205 -2.58 4.09 10.51
CA HIS A 205 -4.00 3.78 10.48
C HIS A 205 -4.43 3.32 9.09
N VAL A 206 -5.09 2.16 9.05
CA VAL A 206 -5.81 1.61 7.92
C VAL A 206 -7.26 1.37 8.31
N LEU A 207 -8.15 1.75 7.41
CA LEU A 207 -9.59 1.55 7.50
C LEU A 207 -10.03 0.72 6.30
N THR A 208 -10.76 -0.35 6.57
CA THR A 208 -11.35 -1.19 5.53
C THR A 208 -12.86 -1.08 5.60
N VAL A 209 -13.48 -0.80 4.45
CA VAL A 209 -14.93 -0.71 4.31
C VAL A 209 -15.43 -1.71 3.29
N ASP A 210 -16.67 -2.15 3.44
CA ASP A 210 -17.36 -2.99 2.47
C ASP A 210 -17.89 -2.20 1.27
N ILE A 211 -18.55 -2.91 0.35
CA ILE A 211 -19.18 -2.34 -0.85
C ILE A 211 -20.30 -1.33 -0.51
N ASP A 212 -20.92 -1.47 0.67
CA ASP A 212 -21.99 -0.62 1.17
C ASP A 212 -21.47 0.60 1.96
N GLY A 213 -20.16 0.65 2.21
CA GLY A 213 -19.47 1.72 2.93
C GLY A 213 -19.47 1.55 4.45
N GLN A 214 -19.82 0.37 4.96
CA GLN A 214 -19.72 0.04 6.38
C GLN A 214 -18.28 -0.31 6.74
N ILE A 215 -17.87 0.08 7.95
CA ILE A 215 -16.54 -0.23 8.46
C ILE A 215 -16.50 -1.71 8.82
N VAL A 216 -15.60 -2.44 8.17
CA VAL A 216 -15.35 -3.86 8.45
C VAL A 216 -14.35 -3.98 9.60
N TRP A 217 -13.23 -3.28 9.48
CA TRP A 217 -12.22 -3.20 10.52
C TRP A 217 -11.33 -1.96 10.37
N GLU A 218 -10.72 -1.58 11.49
CA GLU A 218 -9.73 -0.52 11.59
C GLU A 218 -8.50 -1.06 12.33
N LYS A 219 -7.31 -0.61 11.92
CA LYS A 219 -6.07 -0.98 12.58
C LYS A 219 -5.03 0.14 12.52
N ASP A 220 -4.37 0.42 13.63
CA ASP A 220 -3.12 1.18 13.63
C ASP A 220 -1.90 0.25 13.62
N LEU A 221 -1.07 0.41 12.59
CA LEU A 221 0.16 -0.33 12.39
C LEU A 221 1.41 0.46 12.83
N GLY A 222 1.22 1.67 13.37
CA GLY A 222 2.25 2.52 13.96
C GLY A 222 3.21 3.19 12.98
N GLN A 223 3.20 2.81 11.69
CA GLN A 223 4.07 3.35 10.65
C GLN A 223 3.29 3.55 9.34
N PRO A 224 3.58 4.60 8.55
CA PRO A 224 2.91 4.87 7.28
C PRO A 224 2.89 3.67 6.33
N ILE A 225 1.72 3.45 5.73
CA ILE A 225 1.47 2.34 4.81
C ILE A 225 1.89 2.73 3.40
N VAL A 226 2.72 1.91 2.79
CA VAL A 226 3.28 2.14 1.46
C VAL A 226 2.65 1.27 0.38
N ALA A 227 2.12 0.11 0.76
CA ALA A 227 1.46 -0.82 -0.15
C ALA A 227 0.57 -1.80 0.60
N MET A 228 -0.46 -2.28 -0.10
CA MET A 228 -1.34 -3.36 0.35
C MET A 228 -1.41 -4.43 -0.73
N TYR A 229 -1.44 -5.69 -0.32
CA TYR A 229 -1.48 -6.83 -1.24
C TYR A 229 -2.52 -7.83 -0.76
N LEU A 230 -3.17 -8.51 -1.71
CA LEU A 230 -3.92 -9.72 -1.44
C LEU A 230 -2.98 -10.90 -1.67
N LEU A 231 -2.84 -11.77 -0.67
CA LEU A 231 -2.04 -12.98 -0.78
C LEU A 231 -2.90 -14.09 -1.40
N GLN A 232 -2.51 -14.54 -2.58
CA GLN A 232 -3.14 -15.64 -3.31
C GLN A 232 -2.10 -16.73 -3.63
N ASN A 233 -2.56 -17.92 -4.03
CA ASN A 233 -1.68 -19.05 -4.30
C ASN A 233 -0.68 -18.80 -5.44
N ASP A 234 -1.02 -17.89 -6.35
CA ASP A 234 -0.21 -17.43 -7.48
C ASP A 234 0.70 -16.24 -7.17
N GLY A 235 0.58 -15.64 -5.97
CA GLY A 235 1.50 -14.61 -5.49
C GLY A 235 0.82 -13.42 -4.82
N LEU A 236 1.43 -12.24 -4.97
CA LEU A 236 0.93 -10.99 -4.43
C LEU A 236 0.15 -10.21 -5.48
N HIS A 237 -1.09 -9.85 -5.15
CA HIS A 237 -1.92 -8.99 -5.98
C HIS A 237 -2.01 -7.61 -5.35
N LYS A 238 -1.59 -6.56 -6.07
CA LYS A 238 -1.55 -5.20 -5.52
C LYS A 238 -2.95 -4.63 -5.29
N LEU A 239 -3.32 -4.43 -4.04
CA LEU A 239 -4.59 -3.80 -3.66
C LEU A 239 -4.47 -2.29 -3.78
N ARG A 240 -5.52 -1.68 -4.35
CA ARG A 240 -5.65 -0.22 -4.38
C ARG A 240 -6.18 0.25 -3.05
N TYR A 241 -5.60 1.34 -2.54
CA TYR A 241 -6.07 2.03 -1.35
C TYR A 241 -6.00 3.53 -1.59
N THR A 242 -6.83 4.27 -0.88
CA THR A 242 -6.86 5.73 -0.95
C THR A 242 -6.13 6.32 0.26
N VAL A 243 -5.21 7.25 0.00
CA VAL A 243 -4.52 7.97 1.06
C VAL A 243 -5.40 9.12 1.55
N ILE A 244 -5.60 9.19 2.86
CA ILE A 244 -6.40 10.24 3.52
C ILE A 244 -5.51 10.96 4.54
N GLY A 245 -5.71 12.28 4.70
CA GLY A 245 -5.04 13.06 5.74
C GLY A 245 -5.38 12.58 7.15
N ARG A 246 -4.49 12.79 8.11
CA ARG A 246 -4.66 12.31 9.50
C ARG A 246 -5.97 12.79 10.10
N GLU A 247 -6.25 14.09 10.02
CA GLU A 247 -7.44 14.70 10.62
C GLU A 247 -8.73 14.18 9.95
N SER A 248 -8.67 13.91 8.65
CA SER A 248 -9.78 13.31 7.91
C SER A 248 -10.01 11.85 8.32
N MET A 249 -8.94 11.08 8.54
CA MET A 249 -9.04 9.70 9.02
C MET A 249 -9.64 9.63 10.43
N GLU A 250 -9.17 10.46 11.36
CA GLU A 250 -9.69 10.54 12.73
C GLU A 250 -11.20 10.86 12.76
N ARG A 251 -11.66 11.76 11.88
CA ARG A 251 -13.09 12.09 11.74
C ARG A 251 -13.94 10.94 11.20
N LEU A 252 -13.38 10.08 10.34
CA LEU A 252 -14.09 8.91 9.81
C LEU A 252 -14.24 7.81 10.87
N ILE A 253 -13.27 7.70 11.78
CA ILE A 253 -13.24 6.67 12.82
C ILE A 253 -14.09 7.07 14.05
N THR A 254 -14.21 8.37 14.34
CA THR A 254 -14.89 8.84 15.55
C THR A 254 -16.38 8.47 15.56
N PRO A 255 -16.91 7.87 16.66
CA PRO A 255 -18.28 7.30 16.72
C PRO A 255 -19.42 8.31 16.60
N VAL A 256 -19.16 9.62 16.62
CA VAL A 256 -20.17 10.66 16.38
C VAL A 256 -20.86 10.48 15.01
N PHE A 257 -20.18 9.87 14.02
CA PHE A 257 -20.78 9.49 12.73
C PHE A 257 -21.31 8.07 12.65
N GLN A 258 -20.96 7.18 13.59
CA GLN A 258 -21.52 5.81 13.65
C GLN A 258 -22.98 5.81 14.14
N ASN A 259 -23.39 6.82 14.93
CA ASN A 259 -24.72 6.91 15.53
C ASN A 259 -25.74 7.75 14.74
N THR A 260 -25.34 8.32 13.59
CA THR A 260 -26.31 8.93 12.68
C THR A 260 -26.51 7.99 11.51
N ASN A 261 -27.76 7.69 11.19
CA ASN A 261 -28.24 7.03 9.96
C ASN A 261 -27.90 7.84 8.68
N THR A 262 -26.73 8.46 8.63
CA THR A 262 -26.23 9.23 7.50
C THR A 262 -25.23 8.36 6.77
N ILE A 263 -25.78 7.35 6.10
CA ILE A 263 -25.17 6.67 4.96
C ILE A 263 -24.58 7.76 4.07
N PHE A 264 -23.25 7.85 4.05
CA PHE A 264 -22.55 8.67 3.06
C PHE A 264 -22.84 8.05 1.70
N ARG A 265 -23.81 8.66 1.04
CA ARG A 265 -24.16 8.49 -0.36
C ARG A 265 -22.96 8.91 -1.22
N ILE A 266 -21.93 8.08 -1.32
CA ILE A 266 -20.80 8.27 -2.26
C ILE A 266 -21.28 8.19 -3.72
N ARG A 267 -22.54 7.84 -3.99
CA ARG A 267 -23.16 7.90 -5.33
C ARG A 267 -23.77 9.25 -5.78
N LYS A 268 -23.58 10.39 -5.10
CA LYS A 268 -24.15 11.68 -5.57
C LYS A 268 -23.19 12.83 -5.90
N GLN A 269 -21.87 12.60 -5.95
CA GLN A 269 -20.93 13.58 -6.53
C GLN A 269 -20.48 13.27 -7.96
N ARG A 270 -20.83 12.11 -8.54
CA ARG A 270 -20.57 11.80 -9.96
C ARG A 270 -21.50 12.47 -10.97
N ILE A 271 -22.55 13.18 -10.52
CA ILE A 271 -23.49 13.91 -11.42
C ILE A 271 -23.23 15.44 -11.41
N ARG A 272 -22.41 15.96 -10.50
CA ARG A 272 -22.05 17.40 -10.48
C ARG A 272 -20.73 17.74 -11.18
N LEU A 273 -19.86 16.75 -11.42
CA LEU A 273 -18.63 16.97 -12.19
C LEU A 273 -18.84 16.88 -13.72
N SER A 274 -19.88 16.18 -14.20
CA SER A 274 -20.21 16.17 -15.63
C SER A 274 -20.89 17.47 -16.10
N LYS A 275 -21.53 18.24 -15.20
CA LYS A 275 -22.06 19.58 -15.53
C LYS A 275 -21.01 20.69 -15.48
N TRP A 276 -19.87 20.48 -14.81
CA TRP A 276 -18.74 21.42 -14.84
C TRP A 276 -17.84 21.19 -16.07
N LEU A 277 -17.73 19.95 -16.54
CA LEU A 277 -16.98 19.62 -17.77
C LEU A 277 -17.72 19.98 -19.08
N LEU A 278 -19.05 20.16 -19.04
CA LEU A 278 -19.85 20.66 -20.18
C LEU A 278 -19.99 22.19 -20.22
N SER A 279 -19.52 22.92 -19.20
CA SER A 279 -19.53 24.40 -19.22
C SER A 279 -18.17 25.03 -19.54
N ILE A 280 -17.12 24.20 -19.70
CA ILE A 280 -15.78 24.64 -20.13
C ILE A 280 -15.57 24.42 -21.63
N THR A 281 -16.41 23.63 -22.31
CA THR A 281 -16.39 23.51 -23.79
C THR A 281 -17.16 24.61 -24.52
N ASP A 282 -17.93 25.46 -23.82
CA ASP A 282 -18.67 26.59 -24.41
C ASP A 282 -17.95 27.95 -24.22
N TYR A 283 -16.71 27.98 -23.74
CA TYR A 283 -15.94 29.22 -23.50
C TYR A 283 -14.68 29.39 -24.37
N TRP A 284 -14.49 28.52 -25.38
CA TRP A 284 -13.42 28.63 -26.38
C TRP A 284 -13.94 28.35 -27.80
N GLY A 285 -14.92 29.14 -28.24
CA GLY A 285 -15.45 29.06 -29.59
C GLY A 285 -16.15 30.35 -30.01
N ASP A 286 -15.41 31.45 -30.11
CA ASP A 286 -15.57 32.48 -31.16
C ASP A 286 -14.66 33.68 -30.87
N GLU A 287 -13.51 33.74 -31.56
CA GLU A 287 -12.90 35.02 -31.93
C GLU A 287 -11.95 34.77 -33.12
N SER A 288 -12.56 34.53 -34.28
CA SER A 288 -11.92 34.65 -35.59
C SER A 288 -12.92 35.10 -36.64
N SER A 289 -13.22 36.40 -36.70
CA SER A 289 -13.58 37.13 -37.93
C SER A 289 -14.01 38.58 -37.66
N ASN A 290 -13.08 39.52 -37.78
CA ASN A 290 -13.18 40.72 -38.62
C ASN A 290 -11.89 41.54 -38.54
#